data_AF-A0A8S4FQ32-F1
#
_entry.id   AF-A0A8S4FQ32-F1
#
_cell.length_a   1.000
_cell.length_b   1.000
_cell.length_c   1.000
_cell.angle_alpha   90.00
_cell.angle_beta   90.00
_cell.angle_gamma   90.00
#
_symmetry.space_group_name_H-M   'P 1'
#
loop_
_entity.id
_entity.type
_entity.pdbx_description
1 polymer ?
#
loop_
_entity_poly.entity_id
_entity_poly.type
_entity_poly.pdbx_seq_one_letter_code
_entity_poly.pdbx_strand_id
1 'polypeptide(L)'
;MDEFLANFIPELVEAAEAAVAAPRRRAAWRVDPMDVGDADFKKSYRLSKALATDLINALDPLVATHSIDIKTKVLCSLNFFATGCYQTPIAKSNSINLSQPTVSRCIGEVVDALNHPSIFNRWIHMPESIQQINETVTG
;
A
#
# COMPACT_ATOMS: atom_id res chain seq x y z
N MET A 1 -34.21 -9.42 17.59
CA MET A 1 -33.28 -8.96 16.53
C MET A 1 -33.28 -7.44 16.39
N ASP A 2 -34.30 -6.74 16.91
CA ASP A 2 -34.46 -5.29 16.76
C ASP A 2 -33.69 -4.40 17.77
N GLU A 3 -33.31 -4.92 18.95
CA GLU A 3 -32.56 -4.13 19.95
C GLU A 3 -31.09 -3.89 19.56
N PHE A 4 -30.48 -4.81 18.81
CA PHE A 4 -29.07 -4.71 18.40
C PHE A 4 -28.86 -3.58 17.37
N LEU A 5 -29.83 -3.38 16.48
CA LEU A 5 -29.81 -2.31 15.49
C LEU A 5 -30.23 -0.97 16.10
N ALA A 6 -31.17 -0.95 17.06
CA ALA A 6 -31.61 0.26 17.73
C ALA A 6 -30.51 0.95 18.55
N ASN A 7 -29.55 0.20 19.10
CA ASN A 7 -28.44 0.76 19.88
C ASN A 7 -27.22 1.13 19.02
N PHE A 8 -27.03 0.48 17.87
CA PHE A 8 -25.84 0.67 17.04
C PHE A 8 -26.03 1.78 15.99
N ILE A 9 -27.26 2.00 15.51
CA ILE A 9 -27.56 3.05 14.52
C ILE A 9 -27.29 4.47 15.08
N PRO A 10 -27.69 4.84 16.30
CA PRO A 10 -27.40 6.16 16.87
C PRO A 10 -25.89 6.42 16.97
N GLU A 11 -25.12 5.40 17.38
CA GLU A 11 -23.67 5.48 17.53
C GLU A 11 -22.96 5.66 16.17
N LEU A 12 -23.47 4.99 15.12
CA LEU A 12 -22.97 5.14 13.75
C LEU A 12 -23.31 6.52 13.16
N VAL A 13 -24.51 7.04 13.44
CA VAL A 13 -24.97 8.35 12.98
C VAL A 13 -24.20 9.46 13.70
N GLU A 14 -23.99 9.34 15.01
CA GLU A 14 -23.21 10.30 15.79
C GLU A 14 -21.72 10.30 15.38
N ALA A 15 -21.15 9.12 15.10
CA ALA A 15 -19.81 9.01 14.52
C ALA A 15 -19.70 9.65 13.12
N ALA A 16 -20.76 9.56 12.32
CA ALA A 16 -20.83 10.18 10.99
C ALA A 16 -21.00 11.71 11.09
N GLU A 17 -21.86 12.22 11.97
CA GLU A 17 -22.05 13.66 12.19
C GLU A 17 -20.81 14.31 12.81
N ALA A 18 -20.14 13.65 13.76
CA ALA A 18 -18.87 14.11 14.30
C ALA A 18 -17.75 14.18 13.24
N ALA A 19 -17.80 13.31 12.22
CA ALA A 19 -16.86 13.35 11.09
C ALA A 19 -17.16 14.52 10.13
N VAL A 20 -18.43 14.94 10.00
CA VAL A 20 -18.85 16.08 9.18
C VAL A 20 -18.62 17.42 9.89
N ALA A 21 -18.78 17.47 11.22
CA ALA A 21 -18.59 18.67 12.04
C ALA A 21 -17.11 18.95 12.41
N ALA A 22 -16.21 18.01 12.16
CA ALA A 22 -14.79 18.22 12.44
C ALA A 22 -14.23 19.34 11.56
N PRO A 23 -13.62 20.40 12.14
CA PRO A 23 -12.98 21.45 11.35
C PRO A 23 -11.97 20.79 10.40
N ARG A 24 -12.04 21.13 9.10
CA ARG A 24 -11.13 20.65 8.04
C ARG A 24 -9.73 20.54 8.62
N ARG A 25 -9.31 19.32 8.97
CA ARG A 25 -8.10 19.10 9.76
C ARG A 25 -6.95 19.75 9.00
N ARG A 26 -6.45 20.85 9.57
CA ARG A 26 -5.26 21.57 9.13
C ARG A 26 -4.18 20.53 8.85
N ALA A 27 -3.59 20.60 7.66
CA ALA A 27 -2.45 19.83 7.16
C ALA A 27 -1.94 18.79 8.16
N ALA A 28 -2.43 17.55 8.05
CA ALA A 28 -1.79 16.43 8.73
C ALA A 28 -0.31 16.50 8.37
N TRP A 29 0.56 16.57 9.38
CA TRP A 29 2.00 16.47 9.21
C TRP A 29 2.26 15.21 8.39
N ARG A 30 2.54 15.37 7.09
CA ARG A 30 2.94 14.28 6.22
C ARG A 30 4.34 13.91 6.65
N VAL A 31 4.44 12.94 7.54
CA VAL A 31 5.71 12.25 7.78
C VAL A 31 5.96 11.45 6.52
N ASP A 32 7.06 11.73 5.81
CA ASP A 32 7.45 10.92 4.66
C ASP A 32 7.56 9.48 5.16
N PRO A 33 6.88 8.50 4.53
CA PRO A 33 6.98 7.13 5.00
C PRO A 33 8.42 6.57 4.97
N MET A 34 9.35 7.21 4.26
CA MET A 34 10.78 6.89 4.28
C MET A 34 11.54 7.44 5.50
N ASP A 35 10.97 8.38 6.26
CA ASP A 35 11.59 8.97 7.46
C ASP A 35 11.49 8.08 8.71
N VAL A 36 10.65 7.03 8.67
CA VAL A 36 10.52 6.07 9.78
C VAL A 36 11.79 5.23 9.93
N GLY A 37 12.07 4.68 11.11
CA GLY A 37 13.24 3.81 11.31
C GLY A 37 13.23 2.58 10.39
N ASP A 38 14.40 2.09 9.97
CA ASP A 38 14.51 1.00 8.98
C ASP A 38 13.81 -0.29 9.42
N ALA A 39 13.85 -0.61 10.71
CA ALA A 39 13.15 -1.78 11.28
C ALA A 39 11.62 -1.63 11.14
N ASP A 40 11.08 -0.45 11.45
CA ASP A 40 9.66 -0.16 11.32
C ASP A 40 9.23 -0.11 9.85
N PHE A 41 10.07 0.48 8.99
CA PHE A 41 9.85 0.48 7.55
C PHE A 41 9.73 -0.95 7.02
N LYS A 42 10.71 -1.81 7.35
CA LYS A 42 10.69 -3.21 6.91
C LYS A 42 9.48 -3.97 7.45
N LYS A 43 9.02 -3.67 8.67
CA LYS A 43 7.81 -4.25 9.24
C LYS A 43 6.54 -3.83 8.47
N SER A 44 6.45 -2.56 8.08
CA SER A 44 5.27 -1.97 7.41
C SER A 44 5.23 -2.19 5.90
N TYR A 45 6.36 -2.42 5.24
CA TYR A 45 6.48 -2.50 3.77
C TYR A 45 7.15 -3.79 3.28
N ARG A 46 7.65 -4.65 4.17
CA ARG A 46 8.39 -5.92 3.90
C ARG A 46 9.70 -5.77 3.13
N LEU A 47 10.01 -4.59 2.62
CA LEU A 47 11.26 -4.26 1.94
C LEU A 47 12.14 -3.35 2.79
N SER A 48 13.44 -3.32 2.50
CA SER A 48 14.31 -2.24 2.97
C SER A 48 14.02 -0.95 2.19
N LYS A 49 14.41 0.21 2.74
CA LYS A 49 14.26 1.50 2.04
C LYS A 49 15.01 1.53 0.69
N ALA A 50 16.18 0.90 0.63
CA ALA A 50 16.96 0.76 -0.59
C ALA A 50 16.17 0.00 -1.67
N LEU A 51 15.65 -1.20 -1.33
CA LEU A 51 14.86 -2.00 -2.27
C LEU A 51 13.55 -1.31 -2.68
N ALA A 52 12.91 -0.60 -1.76
CA ALA A 52 11.72 0.19 -2.07
C ALA A 52 12.06 1.33 -3.04
N THR A 53 13.21 1.99 -2.88
CA THR A 53 13.68 3.04 -3.79
C THR A 53 14.02 2.48 -5.17
N ASP A 54 14.70 1.33 -5.22
CA ASP A 54 15.00 0.64 -6.47
C ASP A 54 13.72 0.24 -7.21
N LEU A 55 12.72 -0.25 -6.48
CA LEU A 55 11.42 -0.59 -7.04
C LEU A 55 10.70 0.65 -7.59
N ILE A 56 10.70 1.77 -6.86
CA ILE A 56 10.12 3.04 -7.32
C ILE A 56 10.75 3.46 -8.66
N ASN A 57 12.09 3.44 -8.74
CA ASN A 57 12.80 3.81 -9.96
C ASN A 57 12.53 2.85 -11.12
N ALA A 58 12.37 1.55 -10.84
CA ALA A 58 12.07 0.55 -11.86
C ALA A 58 10.64 0.68 -12.42
N LEU A 59 9.67 1.10 -11.60
CA LEU A 59 8.27 1.24 -12.00
C LEU A 59 7.93 2.63 -12.55
N ASP A 60 8.73 3.65 -12.26
CA ASP A 60 8.56 5.03 -12.78
C ASP A 60 8.27 5.12 -14.28
N PRO A 61 8.99 4.42 -15.19
CA PRO A 61 8.70 4.50 -16.63
C PRO A 61 7.40 3.77 -17.05
N LEU A 62 6.82 2.94 -16.17
CA LEU A 62 5.67 2.08 -16.49
C LEU A 62 4.35 2.58 -15.87
N VAL A 63 4.41 3.39 -14.83
CA VAL A 63 3.24 3.86 -14.07
C VAL A 63 3.01 5.34 -14.34
N ALA A 64 1.83 5.70 -14.84
CA ALA A 64 1.47 7.09 -15.09
C ALA A 64 1.44 7.92 -13.79
N THR A 65 1.97 9.15 -13.77
CA THR A 65 2.12 9.97 -12.55
C THR A 65 1.17 11.17 -12.45
N HIS A 66 0.14 11.26 -13.30
CA HIS A 66 -0.65 12.49 -13.50
C HIS A 66 -1.33 13.09 -12.26
N SER A 67 -1.65 12.30 -11.22
CA SER A 67 -2.37 12.79 -10.02
C SER A 67 -1.73 12.41 -8.70
N ILE A 68 -0.84 11.41 -8.70
CA ILE A 68 -0.17 10.87 -7.53
C ILE A 68 1.22 10.48 -7.99
N ASP A 69 2.22 10.89 -7.23
CA ASP A 69 3.61 10.55 -7.50
C ASP A 69 3.83 9.03 -7.37
N ILE A 70 4.78 8.51 -8.17
CA ILE A 70 5.09 7.09 -8.20
C ILE A 70 5.46 6.54 -6.82
N LYS A 71 6.20 7.32 -6.01
CA LYS A 71 6.61 6.93 -4.67
C LYS A 71 5.41 6.66 -3.78
N THR A 72 4.43 7.55 -3.76
CA THR A 72 3.18 7.36 -3.01
C THR A 72 2.40 6.14 -3.51
N LYS A 73 2.31 5.90 -4.83
CA LYS A 73 1.62 4.72 -5.39
C LYS A 73 2.28 3.41 -4.97
N VAL A 74 3.61 3.33 -5.07
CA VAL A 74 4.38 2.15 -4.70
C VAL A 74 4.31 1.90 -3.20
N LEU A 75 4.52 2.92 -2.37
CA LEU A 75 4.46 2.77 -0.91
C LEU A 75 3.05 2.38 -0.44
N CYS A 76 2.01 2.96 -1.03
CA CYS A 76 0.62 2.56 -0.77
C CYS A 76 0.40 1.07 -1.06
N SER A 77 0.89 0.59 -2.20
CA SER A 77 0.75 -0.81 -2.62
C SER A 77 1.57 -1.76 -1.76
N LEU A 78 2.82 -1.41 -1.44
CA LEU A 78 3.67 -2.22 -0.55
C LEU A 78 3.09 -2.34 0.86
N ASN A 79 2.54 -1.25 1.40
CA ASN A 79 1.87 -1.30 2.71
C ASN A 79 0.66 -2.22 2.68
N PHE A 80 -0.11 -2.17 1.59
CA PHE A 80 -1.23 -3.08 1.36
C PHE A 80 -0.77 -4.55 1.28
N PHE A 81 0.27 -4.87 0.49
CA PHE A 81 0.81 -6.24 0.40
C PHE A 81 1.35 -6.76 1.73
N ALA A 82 1.94 -5.89 2.55
CA ALA A 82 2.51 -6.24 3.84
C ALA A 82 1.46 -6.60 4.91
N THR A 83 0.27 -6.00 4.81
CA THR A 83 -0.79 -6.04 5.82
C THR A 83 -2.01 -6.86 5.39
N GLY A 84 -2.28 -6.97 4.08
CA GLY A 84 -3.44 -7.65 3.50
C GLY A 84 -4.78 -6.95 3.77
N CYS A 85 -4.77 -5.75 4.36
CA CYS A 85 -5.98 -5.06 4.77
C CYS A 85 -6.46 -4.07 3.70
N TYR A 86 -7.60 -4.38 3.05
CA TYR A 86 -8.24 -3.49 2.10
C TYR A 86 -9.00 -2.31 2.74
N GLN A 87 -9.35 -2.38 4.04
CA GLN A 87 -10.49 -1.61 4.59
C GLN A 87 -10.34 -1.00 6.00
N THR A 88 -9.18 -0.99 6.66
CA THR A 88 -9.06 -0.31 7.98
C THR A 88 -7.78 0.51 8.11
N PRO A 89 -7.87 1.62 8.84
CA PRO A 89 -7.74 2.97 8.31
C PRO A 89 -6.30 3.31 7.88
N ILE A 90 -5.99 3.07 6.61
CA ILE A 90 -4.91 3.81 5.90
C ILE A 90 -5.23 5.33 5.92
N ALA A 91 -6.51 5.70 6.15
CA ALA A 91 -6.95 7.04 6.51
C ALA A 91 -6.49 7.55 7.91
N LYS A 92 -5.87 6.71 8.75
CA LYS A 92 -5.28 7.11 10.05
C LYS A 92 -3.76 6.90 10.12
N SER A 93 -3.11 6.24 9.15
CA SER A 93 -1.66 6.33 9.06
C SER A 93 -1.34 7.71 8.47
N ASN A 94 -0.73 8.58 9.28
CA ASN A 94 -0.35 9.95 8.89
C ASN A 94 0.55 10.04 7.64
N SER A 95 0.91 8.92 7.03
CA SER A 95 1.90 8.81 5.97
C SER A 95 1.30 8.85 4.56
N ILE A 96 0.07 8.33 4.33
CA ILE A 96 -0.54 8.26 2.98
C ILE A 96 -2.05 8.56 3.03
N ASN A 97 -2.40 9.84 2.96
CA ASN A 97 -3.79 10.30 3.05
C ASN A 97 -4.52 10.15 1.69
N LEU A 98 -4.93 8.92 1.33
CA LEU A 98 -5.63 8.60 0.08
C LEU A 98 -7.05 8.05 0.34
N SER A 99 -7.99 8.35 -0.57
CA SER A 99 -9.31 7.73 -0.55
C SER A 99 -9.25 6.26 -0.99
N GLN A 100 -10.16 5.42 -0.52
CA GLN A 100 -10.20 3.99 -0.88
C GLN A 100 -10.22 3.73 -2.40
N PRO A 101 -11.00 4.44 -3.24
CA PRO A 101 -10.94 4.25 -4.70
C PRO A 101 -9.58 4.59 -5.29
N THR A 102 -8.86 5.50 -4.64
CA THR A 102 -7.51 5.89 -5.04
C THR A 102 -6.50 4.83 -4.67
N VAL A 103 -6.58 4.28 -3.44
CA VAL A 103 -5.77 3.14 -3.01
C VAL A 103 -5.94 1.95 -3.97
N SER A 104 -7.18 1.60 -4.32
CA SER A 104 -7.47 0.52 -5.26
C SER A 104 -6.81 0.75 -6.63
N ARG A 105 -6.91 1.97 -7.18
CA ARG A 105 -6.24 2.33 -8.45
C ARG A 105 -4.72 2.24 -8.35
N CYS A 106 -4.12 2.76 -7.29
CA CYS A 106 -2.67 2.67 -7.06
C CYS A 106 -2.20 1.21 -7.06
N ILE A 107 -2.93 0.32 -6.36
CA ILE A 107 -2.62 -1.11 -6.30
C ILE A 107 -2.70 -1.71 -7.70
N GLY A 108 -3.78 -1.44 -8.45
CA GLY A 108 -3.94 -1.94 -9.83
C GLY A 108 -2.78 -1.53 -10.73
N GLU A 109 -2.46 -0.24 -10.79
CA GLU A 109 -1.36 0.28 -11.62
C GLU A 109 0.01 -0.31 -11.24
N VAL A 110 0.29 -0.45 -9.93
CA VAL A 110 1.55 -1.05 -9.47
C VAL A 110 1.59 -2.54 -9.78
N VAL A 111 0.49 -3.27 -9.62
CA VAL A 111 0.41 -4.70 -9.96
C VAL A 111 0.59 -4.91 -11.47
N ASP A 112 -0.05 -4.08 -12.31
CA ASP A 112 0.11 -4.14 -13.75
C ASP A 112 1.57 -3.89 -14.16
N ALA A 113 2.21 -2.89 -13.56
CA ALA A 113 3.62 -2.60 -13.79
C ALA A 113 4.55 -3.72 -13.26
N LEU A 114 4.21 -4.34 -12.13
CA LEU A 114 4.96 -5.49 -11.59
C LEU A 114 4.91 -6.72 -12.51
N ASN A 115 3.78 -6.90 -13.22
CA ASN A 115 3.59 -7.98 -14.18
C ASN A 115 4.11 -7.64 -15.59
N HIS A 116 4.64 -6.43 -15.81
CA HIS A 116 5.25 -6.10 -17.08
C HIS A 116 6.47 -7.00 -17.35
N PRO A 117 6.66 -7.57 -18.55
CA PRO A 117 7.73 -8.55 -18.81
C PRO A 117 9.15 -8.06 -18.48
N SER A 118 9.42 -6.76 -18.65
CA SER A 118 10.73 -6.18 -18.30
C SER A 118 11.03 -6.15 -16.80
N ILE A 119 9.98 -6.22 -15.98
CA ILE A 119 10.04 -6.27 -14.53
C ILE A 119 9.95 -7.73 -14.08
N PHE A 120 8.86 -8.42 -14.40
CA PHE A 120 8.58 -9.77 -13.94
C PHE A 120 9.76 -10.73 -14.18
N ASN A 121 10.28 -10.78 -15.42
CA ASN A 121 11.36 -11.68 -15.80
C ASN A 121 12.71 -11.34 -15.16
N ARG A 122 12.87 -10.14 -14.57
CA ARG A 122 14.09 -9.74 -13.87
C ARG A 122 14.17 -10.34 -12.47
N TRP A 123 13.03 -10.54 -11.81
CA TRP A 123 12.98 -10.98 -10.40
C TRP A 123 12.39 -12.37 -10.22
N ILE A 124 11.50 -12.82 -11.11
CA ILE A 124 10.82 -14.10 -11.00
C ILE A 124 11.36 -15.01 -12.11
N HIS A 125 12.16 -16.00 -11.69
CA HIS A 125 12.66 -17.06 -12.56
C HIS A 125 12.01 -18.36 -12.13
N MET A 126 11.23 -18.96 -13.03
CA MET A 126 10.68 -20.30 -12.79
C MET A 126 11.74 -21.32 -13.21
N PRO A 127 12.07 -22.31 -12.37
CA PRO A 127 12.95 -23.39 -12.79
C PRO A 127 12.29 -24.20 -13.91
N GLU A 128 13.04 -24.44 -14.99
CA GLU A 128 12.58 -25.17 -16.18
C GLU A 128 12.94 -26.66 -16.12
N SER A 129 13.71 -27.08 -15.11
CA SER A 129 14.13 -28.47 -14.93
C SER A 129 14.13 -28.90 -13.47
N ILE A 130 13.99 -30.21 -13.24
CA ILE A 130 14.09 -30.83 -11.90
C ILE A 130 15.44 -30.51 -11.24
N GLN A 131 16.51 -30.37 -12.04
CA GLN A 131 17.84 -30.02 -11.54
C GLN A 131 17.85 -28.59 -10.97
N GLN A 132 17.27 -27.62 -11.68
CA GLN A 132 17.15 -26.24 -11.21
C GLN A 132 16.24 -26.12 -9.98
N ILE A 133 15.19 -26.94 -9.88
CA ILE A 133 14.33 -27.03 -8.67
C ILE A 133 15.17 -27.47 -7.45
N ASN A 134 15.99 -28.52 -7.61
CA ASN A 134 16.81 -29.03 -6.50
C ASN A 134 17.87 -28.01 -6.04
N GLU A 135 18.44 -27.23 -6.97
CA GLU A 135 19.40 -26.17 -6.65
C GLU A 135 18.76 -25.01 -5.88
N THR A 136 17.51 -24.65 -6.19
CA THR A 136 16.80 -23.53 -5.54
C THR A 136 16.25 -23.86 -4.15
N VAL A 137 16.00 -25.14 -3.84
CA VAL A 137 15.48 -25.56 -2.51
C VAL A 137 16.59 -25.71 -1.47
N THR A 138 17.85 -25.85 -1.91
CA THR A 138 18.98 -26.23 -1.03
C THR A 138 19.87 -25.05 -0.59
N GLY A 139 19.57 -23.82 -1.01
CA GLY A 139 20.31 -22.60 -0.64
C GLY A 139 19.52 -21.64 0.22
#